data_AF-A0A7V3YLU7-F1
#
_entry.id   AF-A0A7V3YLU7-F1
#
_cell.length_a   1.000
_cell.length_b   1.000
_cell.length_c   1.000
_cell.angle_alpha   90.00
_cell.angle_beta   90.00
_cell.angle_gamma   90.00
#
_symmetry.space_group_name_H-M   'P 1'
#
loop_
_entity.id
_entity.type
_entity.pdbx_description
1 polymer ?
#
loop_
_entity_poly.entity_id
_entity_poly.type
_entity_poly.pdbx_seq_one_letter_code
_entity_poly.pdbx_strand_id
1 'polypeptide(L)' 'MKYCGKVVVTLKPGVFDPQGMTIRNALHALSYREVEEVETGKYFRVTLEAKTKEEAERRIREM' A
#
# COMPACT_ATOMS: atom_id res chain seq x y z
N MET A 1 -18.12 17.95 -5.95
CA MET A 1 -16.89 17.80 -6.78
C MET A 1 -16.38 16.38 -6.61
N LYS A 2 -15.69 15.83 -7.61
CA LYS A 2 -15.06 14.49 -7.49
C LYS A 2 -13.65 14.62 -6.93
N TYR A 3 -13.33 13.80 -5.94
CA TYR A 3 -12.02 13.71 -5.32
C TYR A 3 -11.50 12.28 -5.48
N CYS A 4 -10.18 12.16 -5.66
CA CYS A 4 -9.50 10.88 -5.78
C CYS A 4 -8.42 10.81 -4.70
N GLY A 5 -8.59 9.93 -3.73
CA GLY A 5 -7.59 9.65 -2.71
C GLY A 5 -6.82 8.36 -2.94
N LYS A 6 -5.64 8.30 -2.34
CA LYS A 6 -4.72 7.17 -2.38
C LYS A 6 -4.68 6.55 -1.00
N VAL A 7 -4.95 5.25 -0.90
CA VAL A 7 -4.89 4.49 0.34
C VAL A 7 -3.84 3.40 0.18
N VAL A 8 -2.86 3.38 1.09
CA VAL A 8 -1.82 2.35 1.14
C VAL A 8 -2.04 1.55 2.41
N VAL A 9 -2.29 0.26 2.27
CA VAL A 9 -2.48 -0.67 3.38
C VAL A 9 -1.23 -1.54 3.47
N THR A 10 -0.49 -1.41 4.56
CA THR A 10 0.69 -2.22 4.87
C THR A 10 0.42 -3.09 6.09
N LEU A 11 1.23 -4.13 6.25
CA LEU A 11 1.23 -4.94 7.46
C LEU A 11 1.84 -4.15 8.63
N LYS A 12 1.44 -4.48 9.85
CA LYS A 12 2.05 -3.87 11.05
C LYS A 12 3.48 -4.38 11.24
N PRO A 13 4.36 -3.62 11.91
CA PRO A 13 5.69 -4.10 12.26
C PRO A 13 5.63 -5.43 13.02
N GLY A 14 6.49 -6.37 12.62
CA GLY A 14 6.57 -7.72 13.22
C GLY A 14 5.53 -8.71 12.72
N VAL A 15 4.62 -8.31 11.83
CA VAL A 15 3.73 -9.26 11.14
C VAL A 15 4.50 -9.91 10.00
N PHE A 16 4.51 -11.25 9.98
CA PHE A 16 5.19 -12.00 8.94
C PHE A 16 4.50 -11.80 7.58
N ASP A 17 5.29 -11.45 6.57
CA ASP A 17 4.88 -11.31 5.17
C ASP A 17 5.48 -12.42 4.28
N PRO A 18 4.75 -13.53 4.07
CA PRO A 18 5.20 -14.60 3.16
C PRO A 18 5.36 -14.13 1.71
N GLN A 19 4.57 -13.15 1.26
CA GLN A 19 4.61 -12.68 -0.12
C GLN A 19 5.87 -11.86 -0.37
N GLY A 20 6.17 -10.92 0.53
CA GLY A 20 7.40 -10.13 0.52
C GLY A 20 8.64 -11.02 0.50
N MET A 21 8.69 -12.02 1.40
CA MET A 21 9.79 -12.99 1.42
C MET A 21 9.95 -13.75 0.10
N THR A 22 8.84 -14.18 -0.51
CA THR A 22 8.87 -14.91 -1.80
C THR A 22 9.42 -14.04 -2.92
N ILE A 23 8.97 -12.78 -3.00
CA ILE A 23 9.44 -11.81 -4.01
C ILE A 23 10.93 -11.53 -3.81
N ARG A 24 11.38 -11.30 -2.57
CA ARG A 24 12.80 -11.10 -2.26
C ARG A 24 13.65 -12.27 -2.74
N ASN A 25 13.22 -13.50 -2.46
CA ASN A 25 13.94 -14.71 -2.90
C ASN A 25 13.99 -14.81 -4.44
N ALA A 26 12.91 -14.43 -5.13
CA ALA A 26 12.90 -14.36 -6.59
C ALA A 26 13.88 -13.31 -7.12
N LEU A 27 13.96 -12.13 -6.50
CA LEU A 27 14.93 -11.09 -6.87
C LEU A 27 16.38 -11.55 -6.64
N HIS A 28 16.65 -12.25 -5.54
CA HIS A 28 17.96 -12.86 -5.28
C HIS A 28 18.34 -13.91 -6.32
N ALA A 29 17.39 -14.73 -6.77
CA ALA A 29 17.60 -15.69 -7.85
C ALA A 29 17.94 -15.00 -9.19
N LEU A 30 17.46 -13.77 -9.39
CA LEU A 30 17.81 -12.90 -10.52
C LEU A 30 19.10 -12.10 -10.31
N SER A 31 19.90 -12.45 -9.28
CA SER A 31 21.18 -11.82 -8.91
C SER A 31 21.10 -10.43 -8.27
N TYR A 32 19.92 -9.93 -7.91
CA TYR A 32 19.74 -8.71 -7.13
C TYR A 32 19.95 -8.98 -5.63
N ARG A 33 21.19 -9.22 -5.22
CA ARG A 33 21.53 -9.61 -3.84
C ARG A 33 21.48 -8.46 -2.85
N GLU A 34 21.54 -7.22 -3.33
CA GLU A 34 21.43 -5.99 -2.55
C GLU A 34 20.02 -5.74 -1.98
N VAL A 35 19.01 -6.51 -2.40
CA VAL A 35 17.64 -6.38 -1.90
C VAL A 35 17.50 -7.08 -0.54
N GLU A 36 17.53 -6.32 0.55
CA GLU A 36 17.50 -6.89 1.91
C GLU A 36 16.10 -7.36 2.32
N GLU A 37 15.07 -6.59 1.96
CA GLU A 37 13.68 -6.80 2.37
C GLU A 37 12.71 -6.35 1.28
N VAL A 38 11.56 -7.02 1.21
CA VAL A 38 10.43 -6.62 0.36
C VAL A 38 9.20 -6.68 1.24
N GLU A 39 8.50 -5.56 1.36
CA GLU A 39 7.19 -5.50 2.02
C GLU A 39 6.09 -5.46 0.97
N THR A 40 5.05 -6.25 1.19
CA THR A 40 3.84 -6.20 0.37
C THR A 40 2.72 -5.48 1.09
N GLY A 41 1.90 -4.81 0.29
CA GLY A 41 0.75 -4.07 0.75
C GLY A 41 -0.26 -3.92 -0.37
N LYS A 42 -1.39 -3.29 -0.05
CA LYS A 42 -2.43 -3.01 -1.03
C LYS A 42 -2.48 -1.51 -1.29
N TYR A 43 -2.56 -1.16 -2.56
CA TYR A 43 -2.78 0.21 -2.99
C TYR A 43 -4.19 0.33 -3.55
N PHE A 44 -4.99 1.23 -2.99
CA PHE A 44 -6.32 1.53 -3.46
C PHE A 44 -6.41 2.98 -3.90
N ARG A 45 -7.08 3.19 -5.03
CA ARG A 45 -7.43 4.51 -5.53
C ARG A 45 -8.93 4.67 -5.38
N VAL A 46 -9.34 5.51 -4.44
CA VAL A 46 -10.76 5.71 -4.08
C VAL A 46 -11.23 7.02 -4.68
N THR A 47 -12.24 6.95 -5.54
CA THR A 47 -12.90 8.14 -6.10
C THR A 47 -14.26 8.32 -5.45
N LEU A 48 -14.53 9.50 -4.92
CA LEU A 48 -15.79 9.84 -4.28
C LEU A 48 -16.22 11.28 -4.60
N GLU A 49 -17.50 11.56 -4.40
CA GLU A 49 -18.04 12.91 -4.46
C GLU A 49 -18.11 13.52 -3.06
N ALA A 50 -17.67 14.77 -2.93
CA ALA A 50 -17.78 15.54 -1.70
C ALA A 50 -17.97 17.04 -2.00
N LYS A 51 -18.39 17.80 -0.99
CA LYS A 51 -18.54 19.26 -1.10
C LYS A 51 -17.19 19.94 -0.97
N THR A 52 -16.31 19.45 -0.09
CA THR A 52 -14.96 19.99 0.09
C THR A 52 -13.90 18.88 0.08
N LYS A 53 -12.63 19.29 -0.04
CA LYS A 53 -11.49 18.37 0.02
C LYS A 53 -11.37 17.75 1.42
N GLU A 54 -11.60 18.53 2.46
CA GLU A 54 -11.51 18.12 3.86
C GLU A 54 -12.58 17.07 4.19
N GLU A 55 -13.79 17.24 3.65
CA GLU A 55 -14.85 16.24 3.74
C GLU A 55 -14.44 14.94 3.04
N ALA A 56 -13.94 15.02 1.79
CA ALA A 56 -13.46 13.84 1.07
C ALA A 56 -12.34 13.12 1.83
N GLU A 57 -11.39 13.86 2.40
CA GLU A 57 -10.27 13.30 3.14
C GLU A 57 -10.72 12.62 4.44
N ARG A 58 -11.63 13.25 5.20
CA ARG A 58 -12.23 12.63 6.39
C ARG A 58 -12.93 11.33 6.04
N ARG A 59 -13.72 11.31 4.96
CA ARG A 59 -14.45 10.11 4.53
C ARG A 59 -13.52 8.99 4.09
N ILE A 60 -12.43 9.31 3.41
CA ILE A 60 -11.42 8.31 3.03
C ILE A 60 -10.69 7.76 4.27
N ARG A 61 -10.46 8.57 5.31
CA ARG A 61 -9.83 8.12 6.56
C ARG A 61 -10.73 7.23 7.44
N GLU A 62 -12.06 7.38 7.33
CA GLU A 62 -13.03 6.55 8.04
C GLU A 62 -13.22 5.16 7.43
N MET A 63 -12.85 4.99 6.15
CA MET A 63 -12.95 3.73 5.39
C MET A 63 -11.70 2.88 5.55
#